data_AF-S8CZK9-F1
#
_entry.id   AF-S8CZK9-F1
#
_cell.length_a   1.000
_cell.length_b   1.000
_cell.length_c   1.000
_cell.angle_alpha   90.00
_cell.angle_beta   90.00
_cell.angle_gamma   90.00
#
_symmetry.space_group_name_H-M   'P 1'
#
loop_
_entity.id
_entity.type
_entity.pdbx_description
1 polymer ?
#
loop_
_entity_poly.entity_id
_entity_poly.type
_entity_poly.pdbx_seq_one_letter_code
_entity_poly.pdbx_strand_id
1 'polypeptide(L)'
;DIFFSFLFIFILQLLYEMCIDPLTSSPTMELLCSKKYNFFVKHLKSLCAASLSRRDSSQTLHISILHQIAWLLKLLCFELHYADIEDPNHLTACRSILTELFGAKLAECGIDHEGSSSIPDAEAKVASTGGIKKNKILELLGAIQCKAGDASLKMSQFVSDSKFLSLAEDALSSSKDIEKGVYYTSERGDRLIDLASFSGKLWQVLLFFLLNFSVGEAELNIAKEAIQQLLRWGWKYNRNLEEQAAELHMLTSWSQIVEVCVSQRISFLENQSDVIFQLLDSSLEASGSHICSLKIAQILTQVGLTCMAKLRNDRFALITEFTSDTVTSLDIIMNQKLWNGPCHSVLFKLIAAILRHESSEALRRRQYALLLSYLQYCWHLVDSDVSMMILQFFSVEELDEDLDLEKVDKDQAELERLNFAVIRKEGQPFLDKVIKDATQGSELIRTMSLYVLDALLAIDSEKFFLGQLQSRGFLRTCLMSISDFSYQDGGHSITTMQHLCTLEAELSLLLRISHKYGKSGLQVLISMGSLQHISACKALYLPMKHLAPRIGRNYVDVDRKRLVTAPILRYLFSLTSIVDASELFEVKNKVVREVMEFIKGHQILFDQILQEDPLDADVLSLELIYLVVSLLSKV
;
A
#
# COMPACT_ATOMS: atom_id res chain seq x y z
N ASP A 1 16.06 -16.92 -34.14
CA ASP A 1 15.98 -16.52 -32.72
C ASP A 1 14.68 -15.79 -32.36
N ILE A 2 14.35 -14.68 -33.02
CA ILE A 2 13.11 -13.91 -32.71
C ILE A 2 11.83 -14.74 -32.86
N PHE A 3 11.69 -15.52 -33.95
CA PHE A 3 10.53 -16.39 -34.17
C PHE A 3 10.37 -17.46 -33.08
N PHE A 4 11.46 -18.15 -32.71
CA PHE A 4 11.44 -19.14 -31.64
C PHE A 4 11.13 -18.52 -30.28
N SER A 5 11.65 -17.33 -30.01
CA SER A 5 11.33 -16.57 -28.80
C SER A 5 9.83 -16.21 -28.74
N PHE A 6 9.25 -15.84 -29.88
CA PHE A 6 7.83 -15.53 -29.96
C PHE A 6 6.94 -16.76 -29.76
N LEU A 7 7.26 -17.88 -30.41
CA LEU A 7 6.56 -19.15 -30.21
C LEU A 7 6.57 -19.59 -28.73
N PHE A 8 7.70 -19.41 -28.05
CA PHE A 8 7.84 -19.78 -26.65
C PHE A 8 6.92 -18.95 -25.72
N ILE A 9 6.64 -17.68 -26.05
CA ILE A 9 5.66 -16.86 -25.31
C ILE A 9 4.27 -17.51 -25.36
N PHE A 10 3.80 -17.88 -26.55
CA PHE A 10 2.47 -18.49 -26.70
C PHE A 10 2.37 -19.85 -26.04
N ILE A 11 3.45 -20.64 -26.04
CA ILE A 11 3.47 -21.92 -25.33
C ILE A 11 3.30 -21.69 -23.82
N LEU A 12 4.03 -20.73 -23.24
CA LEU A 12 3.88 -20.40 -21.82
C LEU A 12 2.51 -19.80 -21.49
N GLN A 13 1.97 -18.96 -22.37
CA GLN A 13 0.62 -18.42 -22.21
C GLN A 13 -0.44 -19.54 -22.27
N LEU A 14 -0.35 -20.44 -23.24
CA LEU A 14 -1.27 -21.58 -23.37
C LEU A 14 -1.21 -22.47 -22.13
N LEU A 15 0.00 -22.79 -21.64
CA LEU A 15 0.16 -23.54 -20.39
C LEU A 15 -0.53 -22.83 -19.22
N TYR A 16 -0.37 -21.51 -19.12
CA TYR A 16 -1.02 -20.74 -18.06
C TYR A 16 -2.55 -20.78 -18.15
N GLU A 17 -3.13 -20.63 -19.34
CA GLU A 17 -4.57 -20.75 -19.54
C GLU A 17 -5.08 -22.17 -19.18
N MET A 18 -4.31 -23.21 -19.51
CA MET A 18 -4.61 -24.59 -19.10
C MET A 18 -4.52 -24.79 -17.58
N CYS A 19 -3.63 -24.09 -16.90
CA CYS A 19 -3.52 -24.13 -15.44
C CYS A 19 -4.70 -23.41 -14.75
N ILE A 20 -5.22 -22.32 -15.33
CA ILE A 20 -6.37 -21.60 -14.76
C ILE A 20 -7.68 -22.36 -14.98
N ASP A 21 -7.84 -23.03 -16.12
CA ASP A 21 -9.08 -23.71 -16.44
C ASP A 21 -9.37 -24.84 -15.42
N PRO A 22 -10.54 -24.84 -14.76
CA PRO A 22 -10.85 -25.83 -13.72
C PRO A 22 -10.82 -27.29 -14.18
N LEU A 23 -11.00 -27.56 -15.48
CA LEU A 23 -11.02 -28.93 -16.02
C LEU A 23 -9.62 -29.43 -16.32
N THR A 24 -8.70 -28.55 -16.73
CA THR A 24 -7.33 -28.92 -17.12
C THR A 24 -6.26 -28.60 -16.07
N SER A 25 -6.60 -27.87 -15.00
CA SER A 25 -5.65 -27.39 -14.00
C SER A 25 -4.86 -28.50 -13.31
N SER A 26 -5.52 -29.42 -12.62
CA SER A 26 -4.88 -30.54 -11.88
C SER A 26 -3.95 -31.38 -12.77
N PRO A 27 -4.39 -31.96 -13.91
CA PRO A 27 -3.51 -32.81 -14.71
C PRO A 27 -2.34 -32.03 -15.33
N THR A 28 -2.54 -30.74 -15.63
CA THR A 28 -1.46 -29.88 -16.14
C THR A 28 -0.44 -29.59 -15.04
N MET A 29 -0.89 -29.23 -13.83
CA MET A 29 0.00 -28.92 -12.71
C MET A 29 0.78 -30.14 -12.24
N GLU A 30 0.14 -31.31 -12.12
CA GLU A 30 0.81 -32.58 -11.80
C GLU A 30 1.94 -32.89 -12.79
N LEU A 31 1.69 -32.67 -14.09
CA LEU A 31 2.69 -32.87 -15.13
C LEU A 31 3.90 -31.92 -14.95
N LEU A 32 3.63 -30.63 -14.72
CA LEU A 32 4.65 -29.59 -14.57
C LEU A 32 5.49 -29.78 -13.29
N CYS A 33 4.85 -30.21 -12.19
CA CYS A 33 5.48 -30.50 -10.90
C CYS A 33 6.28 -31.80 -10.89
N SER A 34 5.97 -32.74 -11.79
CA SER A 34 6.62 -34.05 -11.77
C SER A 34 8.15 -33.94 -11.89
N LYS A 35 8.85 -34.77 -11.09
CA LYS A 35 10.32 -34.84 -11.08
C LYS A 35 10.92 -35.14 -12.46
N LYS A 36 10.14 -35.80 -13.34
CA LYS A 36 10.55 -36.14 -14.72
C LYS A 36 10.78 -34.89 -15.57
N TYR A 37 9.88 -33.90 -15.49
CA TYR A 37 9.97 -32.69 -16.31
C TYR A 37 10.70 -31.57 -15.59
N ASN A 38 10.57 -31.48 -14.25
CA ASN A 38 11.16 -30.44 -13.41
C ASN A 38 11.04 -29.04 -14.06
N PHE A 39 9.82 -28.76 -14.56
CA PHE A 39 9.59 -27.71 -15.54
C PHE A 39 9.99 -26.34 -14.99
N PHE A 40 9.53 -26.05 -13.78
CA PHE A 40 9.70 -24.76 -13.11
C PHE A 40 11.16 -24.37 -12.93
N VAL A 41 11.95 -25.20 -12.24
CA VAL A 41 13.36 -24.90 -11.92
C VAL A 41 14.22 -24.83 -13.19
N LYS A 42 13.96 -25.71 -14.15
CA LYS A 42 14.71 -25.76 -15.42
C LYS A 42 14.54 -24.46 -16.22
N HIS A 43 13.29 -24.01 -16.40
CA HIS A 43 13.02 -22.80 -17.16
C HIS A 43 13.41 -21.53 -16.39
N LEU A 44 13.27 -21.51 -15.06
CA LEU A 44 13.71 -20.40 -14.23
C LEU A 44 15.23 -20.18 -14.32
N LYS A 45 16.03 -21.24 -14.35
CA LYS A 45 17.49 -21.15 -14.56
C LYS A 45 17.85 -20.59 -15.94
N SER A 46 17.17 -21.07 -16.99
CA SER A 46 17.49 -20.71 -18.37
C SER A 46 17.07 -19.28 -18.72
N LEU A 47 15.84 -18.86 -18.37
CA LEU A 47 15.30 -17.56 -18.77
C LEU A 47 15.87 -16.40 -17.94
N CYS A 48 16.09 -16.60 -16.63
CA CYS A 48 16.71 -15.58 -15.80
C CYS A 48 18.16 -15.32 -16.21
N ALA A 49 18.91 -16.36 -16.59
CA ALA A 49 20.27 -16.19 -17.11
C ALA A 49 20.30 -15.38 -18.42
N ALA A 50 19.33 -15.60 -19.31
CA ALA A 50 19.21 -14.85 -20.56
C ALA A 50 18.85 -13.37 -20.35
N SER A 51 18.05 -13.04 -19.33
CA SER A 51 17.73 -11.65 -18.97
C SER A 51 18.93 -10.87 -18.41
N LEU A 52 19.92 -11.55 -17.84
CA LEU A 52 21.09 -10.95 -17.21
C LEU A 52 22.21 -10.59 -18.21
N SER A 53 22.24 -11.17 -19.41
CA SER A 53 23.28 -10.91 -20.42
C SER A 53 23.09 -9.59 -21.20
N ARG A 54 22.27 -8.67 -20.68
CA ARG A 54 21.89 -7.38 -21.29
C ARG A 54 23.09 -6.45 -21.45
N ARG A 55 23.69 -6.36 -22.65
CA ARG A 55 24.20 -5.08 -23.23
C ARG A 55 24.08 -4.95 -24.75
N ASP A 56 24.02 -6.04 -25.53
CA ASP A 56 24.12 -5.96 -27.02
C ASP A 56 22.98 -6.61 -27.83
N SER A 57 21.90 -7.10 -27.19
CA SER A 57 20.81 -7.81 -27.89
C SER A 57 19.75 -6.88 -28.51
N SER A 58 19.21 -7.25 -29.68
CA SER A 58 18.08 -6.56 -30.32
C SER A 58 16.89 -6.34 -29.36
N GLN A 59 16.32 -5.13 -29.31
CA GLN A 59 15.21 -4.78 -28.41
C GLN A 59 13.99 -5.72 -28.51
N THR A 60 13.67 -6.22 -29.71
CA THR A 60 12.57 -7.18 -29.93
C THR A 60 12.79 -8.50 -29.17
N LEU A 61 14.04 -8.96 -29.08
CA LEU A 61 14.39 -10.13 -28.26
C LEU A 61 14.22 -9.82 -26.78
N HIS A 62 14.61 -8.61 -26.33
CA HIS A 62 14.44 -8.19 -24.95
C HIS A 62 12.96 -8.17 -24.53
N ILE A 63 12.10 -7.53 -25.32
CA ILE A 63 10.64 -7.50 -25.14
C ILE A 63 10.09 -8.92 -25.03
N SER A 64 10.55 -9.81 -25.92
CA SER A 64 10.08 -11.19 -25.95
C SER A 64 10.52 -11.97 -24.69
N ILE A 65 11.77 -11.82 -24.25
CA ILE A 65 12.28 -12.43 -23.01
C ILE A 65 11.49 -11.94 -21.79
N LEU A 66 11.17 -10.63 -21.71
CA LEU A 66 10.38 -10.08 -20.61
C LEU A 66 8.99 -10.74 -20.52
N HIS A 67 8.32 -10.93 -21.65
CA HIS A 67 7.04 -11.64 -21.68
C HIS A 67 7.15 -13.13 -21.33
N GLN A 68 8.22 -13.80 -21.78
CA GLN A 68 8.46 -15.20 -21.39
C GLN A 68 8.64 -15.33 -19.88
N ILE A 69 9.43 -14.44 -19.27
CA ILE A 69 9.62 -14.41 -17.82
C ILE A 69 8.29 -14.10 -17.12
N ALA A 70 7.51 -13.14 -17.63
CA ALA A 70 6.21 -12.80 -17.06
C ALA A 70 5.27 -14.02 -16.97
N TRP A 71 5.10 -14.75 -18.08
CA TRP A 71 4.27 -15.95 -18.09
C TRP A 71 4.82 -17.08 -17.22
N LEU A 72 6.15 -17.27 -17.19
CA LEU A 72 6.76 -18.24 -16.28
C LEU A 72 6.50 -17.87 -14.81
N LEU A 73 6.66 -16.60 -14.42
CA LEU A 73 6.38 -16.15 -13.06
C LEU A 73 4.92 -16.34 -12.68
N LYS A 74 3.98 -16.14 -13.61
CA LYS A 74 2.56 -16.44 -13.39
C LYS A 74 2.28 -17.92 -13.16
N LEU A 75 2.91 -18.81 -13.92
CA LEU A 75 2.84 -20.26 -13.71
C LEU A 75 3.41 -20.67 -12.34
N LEU A 76 4.56 -20.12 -11.96
CA LEU A 76 5.17 -20.34 -10.64
C LEU A 76 4.27 -19.82 -9.51
N CYS A 77 3.64 -18.66 -9.71
CA CYS A 77 2.71 -18.06 -8.76
C CYS A 77 1.48 -18.95 -8.56
N PHE A 78 0.96 -19.53 -9.64
CA PHE A 78 -0.17 -20.45 -9.58
C PHE A 78 0.14 -21.68 -8.72
N GLU A 79 1.31 -22.30 -8.94
CA GLU A 79 1.79 -23.41 -8.09
C GLU A 79 1.89 -22.97 -6.63
N LEU A 80 2.56 -21.84 -6.36
CA LEU A 80 2.74 -21.38 -4.98
C LEU A 80 1.43 -21.03 -4.29
N HIS A 81 0.40 -20.58 -5.02
CA HIS A 81 -0.88 -20.19 -4.43
C HIS A 81 -1.83 -21.38 -4.19
N TYR A 82 -1.95 -22.28 -5.18
CA TYR A 82 -2.96 -23.35 -5.20
C TYR A 82 -2.41 -24.75 -4.89
N ALA A 83 -1.08 -24.92 -4.73
CA ALA A 83 -0.49 -26.20 -4.37
C ALA A 83 -1.11 -26.78 -3.09
N ASP A 84 -1.54 -28.04 -3.18
CA ASP A 84 -1.83 -28.85 -2.01
C ASP A 84 -0.52 -29.26 -1.34
N ILE A 85 -0.30 -28.75 -0.13
CA ILE A 85 0.92 -28.99 0.65
C ILE A 85 0.97 -30.44 1.17
N GLU A 86 -0.17 -31.15 1.18
CA GLU A 86 -0.23 -32.57 1.54
C GLU A 86 0.36 -33.46 0.43
N ASP A 87 0.35 -33.01 -0.84
CA ASP A 87 0.98 -33.74 -1.93
C ASP A 87 2.52 -33.50 -1.95
N PRO A 88 3.34 -34.56 -1.86
CA PRO A 88 4.79 -34.43 -1.84
C PRO A 88 5.39 -33.82 -3.11
N ASN A 89 4.75 -33.98 -4.28
CA ASN A 89 5.21 -33.40 -5.54
C ASN A 89 5.07 -31.88 -5.52
N HIS A 90 3.90 -31.38 -5.11
CA HIS A 90 3.62 -29.96 -4.98
C HIS A 90 4.45 -29.30 -3.88
N LEU A 91 4.59 -29.96 -2.72
CA LEU A 91 5.49 -29.51 -1.67
C LEU A 91 6.95 -29.40 -2.15
N THR A 92 7.44 -30.42 -2.86
CA THR A 92 8.80 -30.41 -3.41
C THR A 92 8.98 -29.33 -4.48
N ALA A 93 7.98 -29.13 -5.34
CA ALA A 93 7.98 -28.08 -6.35
C ALA A 93 8.03 -26.69 -5.71
N CYS A 94 7.13 -26.40 -4.76
CA CYS A 94 7.10 -25.14 -4.01
C CYS A 94 8.44 -24.83 -3.33
N ARG A 95 9.00 -25.80 -2.60
CA ARG A 95 10.32 -25.68 -1.96
C ARG A 95 11.42 -25.39 -2.97
N SER A 96 11.44 -26.12 -4.09
CA SER A 96 12.43 -25.93 -5.14
C SER A 96 12.33 -24.56 -5.82
N ILE A 97 11.10 -24.08 -6.04
CA ILE A 97 10.83 -22.75 -6.59
C ILE A 97 11.37 -21.67 -5.64
N LEU A 98 11.04 -21.76 -4.34
CA LEU A 98 11.47 -20.80 -3.33
C LEU A 98 13.00 -20.76 -3.18
N THR A 99 13.67 -21.92 -3.10
CA THR A 99 15.13 -22.00 -3.04
C THR A 99 15.78 -21.35 -4.26
N GLU A 100 15.23 -21.55 -5.46
CA GLU A 100 15.80 -20.99 -6.68
C GLU A 100 15.53 -19.49 -6.82
N LEU A 101 14.38 -19.00 -6.34
CA LEU A 101 14.01 -17.59 -6.38
C LEU A 101 14.77 -16.74 -5.35
N PHE A 102 14.87 -17.20 -4.11
CA PHE A 102 15.48 -16.44 -3.01
C PHE A 102 16.94 -16.81 -2.74
N GLY A 103 17.42 -17.95 -3.24
CA GLY A 103 18.78 -18.43 -2.96
C GLY A 103 19.01 -18.87 -1.51
N ALA A 104 17.94 -18.91 -0.70
CA ALA A 104 17.97 -19.20 0.73
C ALA A 104 17.94 -20.71 1.02
N LYS A 105 18.46 -21.09 2.20
CA LYS A 105 18.21 -22.41 2.81
C LYS A 105 16.76 -22.46 3.30
N LEU A 106 16.14 -23.63 3.19
CA LEU A 106 14.74 -23.84 3.59
C LEU A 106 14.70 -24.23 5.06
N ALA A 107 13.69 -23.73 5.78
CA ALA A 107 13.48 -24.11 7.18
C ALA A 107 13.22 -25.62 7.31
N GLU A 108 13.89 -26.28 8.25
CA GLU A 108 13.65 -27.68 8.58
C GLU A 108 12.27 -27.82 9.21
N CYS A 109 11.32 -28.40 8.47
CA CYS A 109 10.03 -28.73 9.01
C CYS A 109 10.18 -30.06 9.77
N GLY A 110 10.01 -30.01 11.10
CA GLY A 110 9.97 -31.19 11.96
C GLY A 110 8.85 -32.13 11.51
N ILE A 111 9.21 -33.15 10.75
CA ILE A 111 8.42 -34.37 10.61
C ILE A 111 9.35 -35.49 11.04
N ASP A 112 9.27 -35.81 12.33
CA ASP A 112 9.82 -37.05 12.86
C ASP A 112 9.04 -38.21 12.24
N HIS A 113 9.58 -38.79 11.17
CA HIS A 113 9.33 -40.18 10.86
C HIS A 113 10.65 -40.91 10.76
N GLU A 114 10.94 -41.66 11.82
CA GLU A 114 11.95 -42.69 11.90
C GLU A 114 11.86 -43.65 10.70
N GLY A 115 13.03 -43.94 10.11
CA GLY A 115 13.26 -45.16 9.32
C GLY A 115 13.42 -44.96 7.81
N SER A 116 14.65 -44.74 7.33
CA SER A 116 15.47 -45.82 6.77
C SER A 116 16.63 -45.35 5.87
N SER A 117 17.80 -45.90 6.19
CA SER A 117 18.98 -46.19 5.35
C SER A 117 19.70 -45.05 4.62
N SER A 118 20.82 -44.70 5.24
CA SER A 118 22.09 -44.31 4.63
C SER A 118 22.46 -45.13 3.39
N ILE A 119 22.73 -44.46 2.27
CA ILE A 119 23.63 -44.93 1.22
C ILE A 119 24.63 -43.79 0.93
N PRO A 120 25.96 -44.02 1.02
CA PRO A 120 26.95 -43.00 0.74
C PRO A 120 27.32 -43.02 -0.75
N ASP A 121 26.81 -42.08 -1.54
CA ASP A 121 27.34 -41.86 -2.88
C ASP A 121 28.52 -40.89 -2.82
N ALA A 122 29.70 -41.50 -2.90
CA ALA A 122 30.97 -40.86 -3.10
C ALA A 122 31.06 -40.31 -4.53
N GLU A 123 30.91 -38.99 -4.69
CA GLU A 123 31.53 -38.24 -5.79
C GLU A 123 31.63 -36.74 -5.43
N ALA A 124 32.10 -36.46 -4.21
CA ALA A 124 32.51 -35.11 -3.80
C ALA A 124 33.97 -34.88 -4.17
N LYS A 125 34.23 -34.37 -5.39
CA LYS A 125 35.44 -33.62 -5.75
C LYS A 125 35.30 -32.99 -7.13
N VAL A 126 34.69 -31.81 -7.21
CA VAL A 126 35.19 -30.65 -8.00
C VAL A 126 34.53 -29.37 -7.47
N ALA A 127 35.39 -28.44 -7.04
CA ALA A 127 35.17 -27.00 -6.89
C ALA A 127 34.08 -26.51 -5.91
N SER A 128 34.48 -26.47 -4.64
CA SER A 128 34.17 -25.37 -3.74
C SER A 128 34.37 -24.00 -4.41
N THR A 129 33.29 -23.31 -4.71
CA THR A 129 33.26 -21.85 -4.78
C THR A 129 31.98 -21.40 -4.09
N GLY A 130 32.09 -21.19 -2.77
CA GLY A 130 31.02 -20.65 -1.94
C GLY A 130 30.72 -19.21 -2.36
N GLY A 131 29.86 -19.05 -3.36
CA GLY A 131 29.17 -17.81 -3.63
C GLY A 131 27.78 -17.88 -3.02
N ILE A 132 27.46 -16.95 -2.13
CA ILE A 132 26.08 -16.72 -1.66
C ILE A 132 25.18 -16.70 -2.91
N LYS A 133 24.24 -17.64 -3.03
CA LYS A 133 23.29 -17.65 -4.15
C LYS A 133 22.47 -16.36 -4.05
N LYS A 134 22.63 -15.48 -5.05
CA LYS A 134 21.96 -14.17 -5.09
C LYS A 134 20.45 -14.35 -5.19
N ASN A 135 19.71 -13.45 -4.54
CA ASN A 135 18.26 -13.40 -4.58
C ASN A 135 17.79 -13.00 -6.00
N LYS A 136 17.33 -13.98 -6.78
CA LYS A 136 16.94 -13.78 -8.19
C LYS A 136 15.73 -12.89 -8.34
N ILE A 137 14.83 -12.85 -7.35
CA ILE A 137 13.69 -11.93 -7.38
C ILE A 137 14.18 -10.48 -7.42
N LEU A 138 15.22 -10.15 -6.65
CA LEU A 138 15.81 -8.81 -6.66
C LEU A 138 16.60 -8.54 -7.94
N GLU A 139 17.27 -9.55 -8.49
CA GLU A 139 17.93 -9.43 -9.80
C GLU A 139 16.94 -9.19 -10.94
N LEU A 140 15.79 -9.85 -10.93
CA LEU A 140 14.70 -9.64 -11.87
C LEU A 140 14.15 -8.22 -11.76
N LEU A 141 13.94 -7.72 -10.54
CA LEU A 141 13.54 -6.33 -10.32
C LEU A 141 14.58 -5.36 -10.90
N GLY A 142 15.88 -5.59 -10.66
CA GLY A 142 16.97 -4.80 -11.23
C GLY A 142 17.10 -4.90 -12.76
N ALA A 143 16.64 -6.01 -13.35
CA ALA A 143 16.57 -6.17 -14.81
C ALA A 143 15.44 -5.34 -15.45
N ILE A 144 14.46 -4.88 -14.69
CA ILE A 144 13.50 -3.89 -15.20
C ILE A 144 14.20 -2.54 -15.17
N GLN A 145 14.51 -1.99 -16.34
CA GLN A 145 14.91 -0.60 -16.39
C GLN A 145 13.64 0.19 -16.08
N CYS A 146 13.44 0.63 -14.84
CA CYS A 146 12.37 1.57 -14.49
C CYS A 146 12.67 2.93 -15.13
N LYS A 147 12.85 2.96 -16.45
CA LYS A 147 12.92 4.15 -17.25
C LYS A 147 11.48 4.47 -17.61
N ALA A 148 11.00 5.63 -17.18
CA ALA A 148 9.90 6.36 -17.77
C ALA A 148 10.34 6.63 -19.20
N GLY A 149 10.22 5.62 -20.06
CA GLY A 149 10.81 5.63 -21.38
C GLY A 149 10.25 6.84 -22.10
N ASP A 150 11.08 7.85 -22.35
CA ASP A 150 10.72 9.15 -22.92
C ASP A 150 9.22 9.46 -22.73
N ALA A 151 8.72 9.48 -21.48
CA ALA A 151 7.28 9.37 -21.18
C ALA A 151 6.43 10.55 -21.65
N SER A 152 7.03 11.48 -22.39
CA SER A 152 6.33 12.28 -23.38
C SER A 152 7.22 12.51 -24.60
N LEU A 153 7.35 11.52 -25.49
CA LEU A 153 7.72 11.77 -26.89
C LEU A 153 6.59 12.61 -27.49
N LYS A 154 6.55 13.89 -27.13
CA LYS A 154 5.59 14.83 -27.69
C LYS A 154 5.93 14.92 -29.16
N MET A 155 4.91 14.81 -29.99
CA MET A 155 5.04 14.96 -31.43
C MET A 155 5.73 16.29 -31.79
N SER A 156 5.55 17.32 -30.95
CA SER A 156 6.21 18.62 -31.01
C SER A 156 7.75 18.61 -30.85
N GLN A 157 8.34 17.51 -30.38
CA GLN A 157 9.81 17.35 -30.33
C GLN A 157 10.39 16.90 -31.67
N PHE A 158 9.56 16.36 -32.56
CA PHE A 158 9.98 15.82 -33.86
C PHE A 158 9.59 16.73 -35.01
N VAL A 159 8.48 17.46 -34.87
CA VAL A 159 7.99 18.41 -35.86
C VAL A 159 7.71 19.74 -35.16
N SER A 160 8.42 20.79 -35.58
CA SER A 160 8.25 22.14 -35.03
C SER A 160 7.11 22.94 -35.68
N ASP A 161 6.61 22.47 -36.84
CA ASP A 161 5.57 23.16 -37.60
C ASP A 161 4.16 22.83 -37.04
N SER A 162 3.50 23.86 -36.51
CA SER A 162 2.19 23.76 -35.86
C SER A 162 1.07 23.28 -36.79
N LYS A 163 1.20 23.48 -38.12
CA LYS A 163 0.23 22.98 -39.10
C LYS A 163 0.30 21.47 -39.19
N PHE A 164 1.48 20.88 -39.30
CA PHE A 164 1.61 19.43 -39.40
C PHE A 164 1.31 18.70 -38.08
N LEU A 165 1.57 19.35 -36.93
CA LEU A 165 1.18 18.83 -35.62
C LEU A 165 -0.35 18.70 -35.48
N SER A 166 -1.10 19.74 -35.81
CA SER A 166 -2.58 19.71 -35.74
C SER A 166 -3.18 18.66 -36.68
N LEU A 167 -2.65 18.54 -37.92
CA LEU A 167 -3.11 17.52 -38.88
C LEU A 167 -2.83 16.09 -38.39
N ALA A 168 -1.70 15.87 -37.71
CA ALA A 168 -1.39 14.58 -37.13
C ALA A 168 -2.29 14.26 -35.91
N GLU A 169 -2.60 15.25 -35.07
CA GLU A 169 -3.56 15.09 -33.96
C GLU A 169 -4.98 14.80 -34.47
N ASP A 170 -5.42 15.43 -35.57
CA ASP A 170 -6.70 15.15 -36.23
C ASP A 170 -6.74 13.75 -36.85
N ALA A 171 -5.65 13.33 -37.50
CA ALA A 171 -5.54 11.98 -38.06
C ALA A 171 -5.61 10.90 -36.98
N LEU A 172 -5.04 11.14 -35.79
CA LEU A 172 -5.08 10.22 -34.65
C LEU A 172 -6.41 10.28 -33.89
N SER A 173 -7.06 11.45 -33.79
CA SER A 173 -8.31 11.65 -33.03
C SER A 173 -9.58 11.27 -33.80
N SER A 174 -9.57 11.32 -35.13
CA SER A 174 -10.65 10.82 -36.02
C SER A 174 -10.86 9.30 -35.95
N SER A 175 -10.09 8.60 -35.12
CA SER A 175 -9.99 7.14 -35.01
C SER A 175 -10.64 6.59 -33.72
N LYS A 176 -11.90 6.96 -33.42
CA LYS A 176 -12.63 6.39 -32.27
C LYS A 176 -13.14 4.96 -32.51
N ASP A 177 -13.33 4.55 -33.76
CA ASP A 177 -13.71 3.18 -34.14
C ASP A 177 -12.49 2.34 -34.55
N ILE A 178 -12.35 1.14 -33.96
CA ILE A 178 -11.20 0.23 -34.14
C ILE A 178 -11.14 -0.33 -35.58
N GLU A 179 -12.29 -0.53 -36.23
CA GLU A 179 -12.37 -1.18 -37.55
C GLU A 179 -11.99 -0.27 -38.74
N LYS A 180 -11.93 1.06 -38.54
CA LYS A 180 -11.52 2.06 -39.56
C LYS A 180 -10.49 3.06 -39.02
N GLY A 181 -9.82 2.67 -37.95
CA GLY A 181 -8.91 3.51 -37.19
C GLY A 181 -7.49 3.55 -37.76
N VAL A 182 -6.66 4.43 -37.19
CA VAL A 182 -5.19 4.45 -37.41
C VAL A 182 -4.48 3.50 -36.44
N TYR A 183 -5.24 2.76 -35.63
CA TYR A 183 -4.70 1.87 -34.61
C TYR A 183 -4.99 0.42 -34.97
N TYR A 184 -4.05 -0.46 -34.64
CA TYR A 184 -4.25 -1.91 -34.66
C TYR A 184 -3.85 -2.50 -33.30
N THR A 185 -4.35 -3.68 -33.01
CA THR A 185 -3.93 -4.45 -31.82
C THR A 185 -2.84 -5.43 -32.24
N SER A 186 -1.69 -5.38 -31.58
CA SER A 186 -0.58 -6.30 -31.81
C SER A 186 -0.97 -7.73 -31.41
N GLU A 187 -0.21 -8.72 -31.87
CA GLU A 187 -0.35 -10.12 -31.45
C GLU A 187 -0.16 -10.33 -29.94
N ARG A 188 0.41 -9.34 -29.24
CA ARG A 188 0.58 -9.31 -27.78
C ARG A 188 -0.57 -8.59 -27.06
N GLY A 189 -1.54 -8.02 -27.80
CA GLY A 189 -2.67 -7.28 -27.26
C GLY A 189 -2.45 -5.77 -27.12
N ASP A 190 -1.32 -5.23 -27.59
CA ASP A 190 -0.98 -3.80 -27.46
C ASP A 190 -1.63 -2.97 -28.55
N ARG A 191 -2.24 -1.83 -28.19
CA ARG A 191 -2.81 -0.88 -29.16
C ARG A 191 -1.71 0.01 -29.74
N LEU A 192 -1.35 -0.21 -31.01
CA LEU A 192 -0.25 0.47 -31.71
C LEU A 192 -0.77 1.28 -32.90
N ILE A 193 0.02 2.26 -33.34
CA ILE A 193 -0.26 3.05 -34.55
C ILE A 193 0.06 2.21 -35.78
N ASP A 194 -0.91 1.97 -36.65
CA ASP A 194 -0.67 1.42 -37.98
C ASP A 194 0.00 2.50 -38.85
N LEU A 195 1.30 2.35 -39.06
CA LEU A 195 2.10 3.30 -39.82
C LEU A 195 1.66 3.41 -41.29
N ALA A 196 1.10 2.34 -41.87
CA ALA A 196 0.61 2.36 -43.25
C ALA A 196 -0.67 3.20 -43.36
N SER A 197 -1.63 2.94 -42.46
CA SER A 197 -2.87 3.72 -42.39
C SER A 197 -2.61 5.18 -41.95
N PHE A 198 -1.65 5.41 -41.04
CA PHE A 198 -1.25 6.75 -40.60
C PHE A 198 -0.62 7.54 -41.75
N SER A 199 0.34 6.93 -42.45
CA SER A 199 0.94 7.50 -43.67
C SER A 199 -0.14 7.84 -44.69
N GLY A 200 -1.06 6.90 -44.97
CA GLY A 200 -2.15 7.09 -45.92
C GLY A 200 -3.02 8.32 -45.58
N LYS A 201 -3.42 8.49 -44.33
CA LYS A 201 -4.20 9.66 -43.89
C LYS A 201 -3.42 10.96 -43.99
N LEU A 202 -2.15 10.98 -43.57
CA LEU A 202 -1.29 12.16 -43.68
C LEU A 202 -1.11 12.60 -45.14
N TRP A 203 -0.90 11.64 -46.06
CA TRP A 203 -0.80 11.93 -47.48
C TRP A 203 -2.12 12.38 -48.10
N GLN A 204 -3.26 11.79 -47.74
CA GLN A 204 -4.57 12.24 -48.22
C GLN A 204 -4.87 13.69 -47.85
N VAL A 205 -4.56 14.06 -46.60
CA VAL A 205 -4.69 15.43 -46.12
C VAL A 205 -3.75 16.37 -46.90
N LEU A 206 -2.51 15.96 -47.13
CA LEU A 206 -1.57 16.73 -47.96
C LEU A 206 -2.08 16.93 -49.40
N LEU A 207 -2.58 15.86 -50.04
CA LEU A 207 -3.15 15.88 -51.39
C LEU A 207 -4.37 16.82 -51.47
N PHE A 208 -5.23 16.83 -50.45
CA PHE A 208 -6.35 17.76 -50.36
C PHE A 208 -5.90 19.23 -50.31
N PHE A 209 -4.83 19.54 -49.56
CA PHE A 209 -4.25 20.89 -49.54
C PHE A 209 -3.63 21.28 -50.89
N LEU A 210 -2.92 20.37 -51.55
CA LEU A 210 -2.33 20.59 -52.88
C LEU A 210 -3.37 20.85 -53.98
N LEU A 211 -4.55 20.22 -53.88
CA LEU A 211 -5.63 20.40 -54.85
C LEU A 211 -6.39 21.72 -54.65
N ASN A 212 -6.40 22.26 -53.43
CA ASN A 212 -7.19 23.45 -53.08
C ASN A 212 -6.35 24.75 -52.97
N PHE A 213 -5.03 24.65 -52.87
CA PHE A 213 -4.12 25.79 -52.71
C PHE A 213 -2.89 25.65 -53.63
N SER A 214 -2.41 26.77 -54.19
CA SER A 214 -1.19 26.82 -55.01
C SER A 214 0.06 26.71 -54.11
N VAL A 215 0.43 25.50 -53.73
CA VAL A 215 1.59 25.19 -52.89
C VAL A 215 2.87 25.15 -53.74
N GLY A 216 3.93 25.82 -53.29
CA GLY A 216 5.23 25.82 -53.99
C GLY A 216 6.01 24.50 -53.81
N GLU A 217 6.91 24.18 -54.73
CA GLU A 217 7.74 22.95 -54.69
C GLU A 217 8.59 22.84 -53.41
N ALA A 218 9.03 23.98 -52.85
CA ALA A 218 9.74 24.04 -51.58
C ALA A 218 8.86 23.64 -50.38
N GLU A 219 7.60 24.09 -50.35
CA GLU A 219 6.63 23.75 -49.29
C GLU A 219 6.23 22.27 -49.36
N LEU A 220 6.13 21.72 -50.58
CA LEU A 220 5.91 20.29 -50.78
C LEU A 220 7.04 19.47 -50.13
N ASN A 221 8.31 19.82 -50.36
CA ASN A 221 9.44 19.08 -49.81
C ASN A 221 9.49 19.15 -48.27
N ILE A 222 9.20 20.31 -47.68
CA ILE A 222 9.06 20.47 -46.22
C ILE A 222 7.97 19.55 -45.67
N ALA A 223 6.84 19.45 -46.37
CA ALA A 223 5.73 18.60 -45.95
C ALA A 223 6.07 17.10 -46.06
N LYS A 224 6.78 16.68 -47.11
CA LYS A 224 7.27 15.30 -47.23
C LYS A 224 8.22 14.95 -46.09
N GLU A 225 9.12 15.87 -45.74
CA GLU A 225 10.05 15.69 -44.61
C GLU A 225 9.30 15.62 -43.28
N ALA A 226 8.30 16.48 -43.05
CA ALA A 226 7.45 16.44 -41.86
C ALA A 226 6.70 15.12 -41.73
N ILE A 227 6.12 14.58 -42.81
CA ILE A 227 5.46 13.26 -42.81
C ILE A 227 6.46 12.16 -42.46
N GLN A 228 7.67 12.19 -43.01
CA GLN A 228 8.72 11.22 -42.66
C GLN A 228 9.14 11.32 -41.19
N GLN A 229 9.25 12.53 -40.64
CA GLN A 229 9.54 12.76 -39.22
C GLN A 229 8.40 12.22 -38.33
N LEU A 230 7.14 12.41 -38.71
CA LEU A 230 5.96 11.86 -38.02
C LEU A 230 5.92 10.33 -38.06
N LEU A 231 6.29 9.71 -39.19
CA LEU A 231 6.36 8.25 -39.28
C LEU A 231 7.50 7.67 -38.44
N ARG A 232 8.67 8.35 -38.39
CA ARG A 232 9.77 7.99 -37.49
C ARG A 232 9.35 8.13 -36.02
N TRP A 233 8.63 9.19 -35.70
CA TRP A 233 8.03 9.36 -34.36
C TRP A 233 7.05 8.23 -34.04
N GLY A 234 6.10 7.92 -34.93
CA GLY A 234 5.12 6.85 -34.73
C GLY A 234 5.78 5.47 -34.53
N TRP A 235 6.84 5.19 -35.28
CA TRP A 235 7.63 3.97 -35.10
C TRP A 235 8.34 3.93 -33.74
N LYS A 236 9.00 5.03 -33.33
CA LYS A 236 9.65 5.12 -32.01
C LYS A 236 8.62 5.03 -30.88
N TYR A 237 7.46 5.64 -31.06
CA TYR A 237 6.33 5.60 -30.13
C TYR A 237 5.83 4.17 -29.92
N ASN A 238 5.52 3.44 -31.01
CA ASN A 238 5.10 2.04 -30.91
C ASN A 238 6.14 1.16 -30.21
N ARG A 239 7.42 1.32 -30.59
CA ARG A 239 8.52 0.57 -30.00
C ARG A 239 8.67 0.82 -28.50
N ASN A 240 8.49 2.06 -28.06
CA ASN A 240 8.48 2.41 -26.63
C ASN A 240 7.26 1.85 -25.91
N LEU A 241 6.08 1.85 -26.55
CA LEU A 241 4.87 1.27 -25.96
C LEU A 241 5.00 -0.24 -25.73
N GLU A 242 5.52 -0.98 -26.72
CA GLU A 242 5.74 -2.43 -26.59
C GLU A 242 6.74 -2.76 -25.46
N GLU A 243 7.80 -1.95 -25.33
CA GLU A 243 8.77 -2.12 -24.23
C GLU A 243 8.13 -1.85 -22.86
N GLN A 244 7.36 -0.76 -22.73
CA GLN A 244 6.63 -0.45 -21.50
C GLN A 244 5.59 -1.52 -21.15
N ALA A 245 4.89 -2.07 -22.14
CA ALA A 245 3.92 -3.13 -21.93
C ALA A 245 4.60 -4.43 -21.45
N ALA A 246 5.76 -4.77 -22.01
CA ALA A 246 6.55 -5.92 -21.59
C ALA A 246 7.12 -5.75 -20.18
N GLU A 247 7.66 -4.58 -19.85
CA GLU A 247 8.12 -4.25 -18.49
C GLU A 247 6.97 -4.30 -17.48
N LEU A 248 5.81 -3.76 -17.82
CA LEU A 248 4.63 -3.77 -16.96
C LEU A 248 4.11 -5.20 -16.75
N HIS A 249 4.05 -6.02 -17.80
CA HIS A 249 3.62 -7.42 -17.70
C HIS A 249 4.59 -8.22 -16.82
N MET A 250 5.89 -8.05 -17.03
CA MET A 250 6.92 -8.71 -16.22
C MET A 250 6.85 -8.26 -14.75
N LEU A 251 6.76 -6.95 -14.49
CA LEU A 251 6.64 -6.40 -13.14
C LEU A 251 5.36 -6.84 -12.43
N THR A 252 4.23 -6.89 -13.13
CA THR A 252 2.96 -7.34 -12.56
C THR A 252 3.10 -8.81 -12.12
N SER A 253 3.70 -9.64 -12.97
CA SER A 253 3.93 -11.05 -12.67
C SER A 253 4.94 -11.23 -11.52
N TRP A 254 5.98 -10.38 -11.47
CA TRP A 254 6.91 -10.28 -10.35
C TRP A 254 6.22 -9.90 -9.04
N SER A 255 5.31 -8.91 -9.06
CA SER A 255 4.57 -8.51 -7.87
C SER A 255 3.68 -9.63 -7.34
N GLN A 256 2.97 -10.33 -8.24
CA GLN A 256 2.09 -11.44 -7.86
C GLN A 256 2.86 -12.56 -7.15
N ILE A 257 4.01 -12.98 -7.71
CA ILE A 257 4.80 -14.04 -7.08
C ILE A 257 5.39 -13.59 -5.74
N VAL A 258 5.85 -12.35 -5.62
CA VAL A 258 6.35 -11.82 -4.35
C VAL A 258 5.24 -11.76 -3.31
N GLU A 259 4.06 -11.25 -3.66
CA GLU A 259 2.91 -11.13 -2.76
C GLU A 259 2.42 -12.51 -2.29
N VAL A 260 2.31 -13.50 -3.18
CA VAL A 260 1.94 -14.88 -2.80
C VAL A 260 3.01 -15.52 -1.92
N CYS A 261 4.30 -15.37 -2.27
CA CYS A 261 5.40 -15.87 -1.44
C CYS A 261 5.34 -15.30 -0.02
N VAL A 262 5.25 -13.97 0.11
CA VAL A 262 5.26 -13.28 1.40
C VAL A 262 4.02 -13.61 2.23
N SER A 263 2.85 -13.66 1.61
CA SER A 263 1.58 -13.89 2.34
C SER A 263 1.34 -15.34 2.72
N GLN A 264 1.77 -16.32 1.91
CA GLN A 264 1.35 -17.72 2.07
C GLN A 264 2.49 -18.73 2.24
N ARG A 265 3.72 -18.40 1.84
CA ARG A 265 4.81 -19.38 1.69
C ARG A 265 6.12 -18.95 2.36
N ILE A 266 6.15 -17.81 3.02
CA ILE A 266 7.36 -17.28 3.66
C ILE A 266 7.87 -18.17 4.79
N SER A 267 6.98 -18.95 5.42
CA SER A 267 7.33 -19.90 6.48
C SER A 267 8.32 -20.98 6.05
N PHE A 268 8.42 -21.25 4.74
CA PHE A 268 9.39 -22.20 4.20
C PHE A 268 10.81 -21.62 4.08
N LEU A 269 11.00 -20.32 4.25
CA LEU A 269 12.30 -19.65 4.16
C LEU A 269 12.91 -19.43 5.55
N GLU A 270 14.23 -19.60 5.65
CA GLU A 270 15.01 -19.09 6.77
C GLU A 270 15.14 -17.56 6.70
N ASN A 271 15.37 -16.89 7.85
CA ASN A 271 15.56 -15.44 7.96
C ASN A 271 14.42 -14.61 7.31
N GLN A 272 13.18 -14.94 7.65
CA GLN A 272 11.97 -14.37 7.06
C GLN A 272 11.96 -12.83 7.10
N SER A 273 12.29 -12.24 8.26
CA SER A 273 12.32 -10.79 8.44
C SER A 273 13.33 -10.10 7.52
N ASP A 274 14.50 -10.69 7.30
CA ASP A 274 15.52 -10.16 6.40
C ASP A 274 15.08 -10.23 4.93
N VAL A 275 14.47 -11.35 4.52
CA VAL A 275 13.94 -11.51 3.16
C VAL A 275 12.83 -10.49 2.90
N ILE A 276 11.90 -10.32 3.84
CA ILE A 276 10.81 -9.35 3.71
C ILE A 276 11.37 -7.92 3.69
N PHE A 277 12.37 -7.61 4.53
CA PHE A 277 13.03 -6.31 4.52
C PHE A 277 13.72 -6.02 3.19
N GLN A 278 14.49 -6.95 2.63
CA GLN A 278 15.17 -6.73 1.35
C GLN A 278 14.18 -6.47 0.21
N LEU A 279 13.04 -7.18 0.18
CA LEU A 279 11.97 -6.96 -0.78
C LEU A 279 11.33 -5.58 -0.60
N LEU A 280 11.02 -5.20 0.63
CA LEU A 280 10.46 -3.89 0.97
C LEU A 280 11.40 -2.76 0.58
N ASP A 281 12.66 -2.84 0.99
CA ASP A 281 13.70 -1.84 0.77
C ASP A 281 13.97 -1.62 -0.73
N SER A 282 14.08 -2.70 -1.50
CA SER A 282 14.27 -2.66 -2.96
C SER A 282 13.03 -2.12 -3.68
N SER A 283 11.82 -2.51 -3.24
CA SER A 283 10.57 -2.03 -3.84
C SER A 283 10.36 -0.52 -3.59
N LEU A 284 10.69 -0.05 -2.38
CA LEU A 284 10.63 1.37 -2.04
C LEU A 284 11.66 2.19 -2.80
N GLU A 285 12.88 1.69 -2.94
CA GLU A 285 13.93 2.34 -3.74
C GLU A 285 13.52 2.48 -5.21
N ALA A 286 13.03 1.41 -5.82
CA ALA A 286 12.56 1.43 -7.20
C ALA A 286 11.30 2.31 -7.37
N SER A 287 10.40 2.33 -6.39
CA SER A 287 9.20 3.17 -6.37
C SER A 287 9.52 4.66 -6.19
N GLY A 288 10.56 4.98 -5.41
CA GLY A 288 11.01 6.35 -5.13
C GLY A 288 11.80 6.98 -6.27
N SER A 289 12.30 6.19 -7.23
CA SER A 289 13.09 6.67 -8.36
C SER A 289 12.31 7.67 -9.22
N HIS A 290 12.97 8.78 -9.58
CA HIS A 290 12.41 9.82 -10.46
C HIS A 290 12.06 9.34 -11.87
N ILE A 291 12.65 8.22 -12.27
CA ILE A 291 12.47 7.64 -13.60
C ILE A 291 11.34 6.60 -13.58
N CYS A 292 10.76 6.28 -12.42
CA CYS A 292 9.70 5.28 -12.31
C CYS A 292 8.34 5.83 -12.76
N SER A 293 7.62 5.12 -13.63
CA SER A 293 6.27 5.55 -14.05
C SER A 293 5.24 5.37 -12.92
N LEU A 294 4.15 6.13 -12.95
CA LEU A 294 3.08 6.05 -11.93
C LEU A 294 2.51 4.64 -11.76
N LYS A 295 2.35 3.87 -12.86
CA LYS A 295 1.82 2.50 -12.81
C LYS A 295 2.80 1.54 -12.13
N ILE A 296 4.08 1.63 -12.47
CA ILE A 296 5.16 0.84 -11.86
C ILE A 296 5.27 1.19 -10.37
N ALA A 297 5.29 2.48 -10.02
CA ALA A 297 5.33 2.93 -8.63
C ALA A 297 4.13 2.43 -7.81
N GLN A 298 2.93 2.36 -8.40
CA GLN A 298 1.76 1.78 -7.74
C GLN A 298 1.92 0.29 -7.43
N ILE A 299 2.44 -0.50 -8.37
CA ILE A 299 2.70 -1.94 -8.18
C ILE A 299 3.77 -2.15 -7.10
N LEU A 300 4.89 -1.44 -7.17
CA LEU A 300 5.98 -1.55 -6.19
C LEU A 300 5.54 -1.12 -4.78
N THR A 301 4.74 -0.07 -4.68
CA THR A 301 4.17 0.36 -3.38
C THR A 301 3.20 -0.68 -2.82
N GLN A 302 2.45 -1.38 -3.68
CA GLN A 302 1.58 -2.48 -3.25
C GLN A 302 2.38 -3.64 -2.66
N VAL A 303 3.47 -4.04 -3.31
CA VAL A 303 4.39 -5.06 -2.77
C VAL A 303 4.96 -4.62 -1.42
N GLY A 304 5.39 -3.36 -1.31
CA GLY A 304 5.84 -2.80 -0.03
C GLY A 304 4.78 -2.86 1.08
N LEU A 305 3.51 -2.62 0.75
CA LEU A 305 2.39 -2.74 1.68
C LEU A 305 2.19 -4.20 2.14
N THR A 306 2.26 -5.17 1.22
CA THR A 306 2.16 -6.60 1.55
C THR A 306 3.31 -7.04 2.46
N CYS A 307 4.55 -6.61 2.17
CA CYS A 307 5.71 -6.86 3.02
C CYS A 307 5.55 -6.28 4.42
N MET A 308 5.12 -5.03 4.54
CA MET A 308 4.91 -4.38 5.84
C MET A 308 3.76 -5.01 6.63
N ALA A 309 2.67 -5.38 5.97
CA ALA A 309 1.56 -6.08 6.59
C ALA A 309 2.00 -7.44 7.14
N LYS A 310 2.85 -8.18 6.41
CA LYS A 310 3.39 -9.46 6.89
C LYS A 310 4.31 -9.28 8.11
N LEU A 311 5.26 -8.35 8.07
CA LEU A 311 6.12 -8.02 9.22
C LEU A 311 5.29 -7.64 10.46
N ARG A 312 4.22 -6.88 10.25
CA ARG A 312 3.29 -6.51 11.31
C ARG A 312 2.54 -7.72 11.86
N ASN A 313 1.97 -8.55 11.00
CA ASN A 313 1.23 -9.75 11.42
C ASN A 313 2.13 -10.72 12.18
N ASP A 314 3.36 -10.94 11.73
CA ASP A 314 4.32 -11.82 12.40
C ASP A 314 4.66 -11.27 13.79
N ARG A 315 4.83 -9.95 13.92
CA ARG A 315 5.02 -9.29 15.22
C ARG A 315 3.81 -9.45 16.17
N PHE A 316 2.58 -9.40 15.67
CA PHE A 316 1.36 -9.52 16.50
C PHE A 316 0.93 -10.96 16.80
N ALA A 317 1.17 -11.90 15.88
CA ALA A 317 0.84 -13.32 16.07
C ALA A 317 1.59 -13.90 17.28
N LEU A 318 2.86 -13.52 17.44
CA LEU A 318 3.67 -13.84 18.61
C LEU A 318 2.95 -13.48 19.93
N ILE A 319 2.29 -12.31 19.98
CA ILE A 319 1.60 -11.82 21.18
C ILE A 319 0.45 -12.73 21.61
N THR A 320 -0.20 -13.37 20.64
CA THR A 320 -1.41 -14.18 20.88
C THR A 320 -1.07 -15.63 21.24
N GLU A 321 0.07 -16.14 20.76
CA GLU A 321 0.55 -17.51 21.05
C GLU A 321 1.24 -17.66 22.42
N PHE A 322 1.48 -16.56 23.16
CA PHE A 322 2.13 -16.54 24.48
C PHE A 322 1.34 -17.20 25.63
N THR A 323 0.22 -17.88 25.37
CA THR A 323 -0.58 -18.55 26.41
C THR A 323 -0.20 -20.02 26.65
N SER A 324 0.91 -20.53 26.11
CA SER A 324 1.37 -21.91 26.37
C SER A 324 2.83 -21.95 26.85
N ASP A 325 3.08 -22.79 27.86
CA ASP A 325 4.27 -22.82 28.71
C ASP A 325 5.64 -22.96 27.99
N THR A 326 6.64 -22.32 28.62
CA THR A 326 8.11 -22.50 28.56
C THR A 326 8.98 -21.80 27.48
N VAL A 327 9.73 -20.79 27.97
CA VAL A 327 11.15 -20.40 27.76
C VAL A 327 11.66 -19.99 26.36
N THR A 328 12.35 -18.83 26.31
CA THR A 328 12.93 -18.04 25.17
C THR A 328 11.98 -17.15 24.35
N SER A 329 10.96 -16.56 24.99
CA SER A 329 10.06 -15.58 24.35
C SER A 329 10.76 -14.30 23.89
N LEU A 330 11.78 -13.83 24.62
CA LEU A 330 12.51 -12.60 24.30
C LEU A 330 13.42 -12.78 23.07
N ASP A 331 14.12 -13.91 22.95
CA ASP A 331 14.96 -14.23 21.79
C ASP A 331 14.13 -14.30 20.50
N ILE A 332 12.90 -14.82 20.56
CA ILE A 332 12.00 -14.87 19.40
C ILE A 332 11.57 -13.45 18.99
N ILE A 333 11.24 -12.59 19.96
CA ILE A 333 10.90 -11.18 19.71
C ILE A 333 12.10 -10.42 19.12
N MET A 334 13.31 -10.63 19.65
CA MET A 334 14.53 -9.99 19.15
C MET A 334 14.96 -10.51 17.77
N ASN A 335 14.75 -11.80 17.49
CA ASN A 335 15.11 -12.41 16.20
C ASN A 335 14.11 -12.12 15.08
N GLN A 336 12.86 -11.75 15.40
CA GLN A 336 11.82 -11.46 14.39
C GLN A 336 11.57 -9.96 14.17
N LYS A 337 12.05 -9.08 15.06
CA LYS A 337 11.98 -7.61 14.90
C LYS A 337 13.05 -7.12 13.91
N LEU A 338 12.70 -6.13 13.09
CA LEU A 338 13.66 -5.38 12.31
C LEU A 338 14.48 -4.46 13.22
N TRP A 339 15.79 -4.51 13.06
CA TRP A 339 16.71 -3.60 13.72
C TRP A 339 16.43 -2.13 13.34
N ASN A 340 16.89 -1.20 14.17
CA ASN A 340 16.64 0.24 14.00
C ASN A 340 17.16 0.78 12.65
N GLY A 341 18.29 0.26 12.15
CA GLY A 341 18.86 0.64 10.84
C GLY A 341 17.93 0.35 9.65
N PRO A 342 17.49 -0.91 9.46
CA PRO A 342 16.45 -1.27 8.49
C PRO A 342 15.19 -0.41 8.55
N CYS A 343 14.64 -0.19 9.75
CA CYS A 343 13.47 0.67 9.93
C CYS A 343 13.73 2.11 9.44
N HIS A 344 14.90 2.66 9.78
CA HIS A 344 15.30 3.99 9.34
C HIS A 344 15.42 4.09 7.80
N SER A 345 16.00 3.09 7.14
CA SER A 345 16.07 3.03 5.66
C SER A 345 14.68 3.06 5.04
N VAL A 346 13.76 2.23 5.56
CA VAL A 346 12.37 2.15 5.10
C VAL A 346 11.69 3.51 5.20
N LEU A 347 11.75 4.16 6.36
CA LEU A 347 11.11 5.46 6.58
C LEU A 347 11.68 6.51 5.63
N PHE A 348 13.00 6.60 5.50
CA PHE A 348 13.64 7.57 4.62
C PHE A 348 13.20 7.39 3.16
N LYS A 349 13.26 6.16 2.65
CA LYS A 349 12.83 5.83 1.27
C LYS A 349 11.33 6.06 1.07
N LEU A 350 10.51 5.81 2.09
CA LEU A 350 9.07 6.03 2.04
C LEU A 350 8.71 7.53 1.97
N ILE A 351 9.37 8.37 2.78
CA ILE A 351 9.18 9.83 2.72
C ILE A 351 9.63 10.36 1.36
N ALA A 352 10.80 9.93 0.86
CA ALA A 352 11.27 10.28 -0.48
C ALA A 352 10.26 9.85 -1.58
N ALA A 353 9.70 8.65 -1.47
CA ALA A 353 8.69 8.16 -2.39
C ALA A 353 7.40 9.00 -2.34
N ILE A 354 6.95 9.45 -1.16
CA ILE A 354 5.76 10.32 -1.03
C ILE A 354 6.02 11.70 -1.68
N LEU A 355 7.23 12.22 -1.52
CA LEU A 355 7.65 13.52 -2.01
C LEU A 355 8.04 13.56 -3.49
N ARG A 356 7.92 12.45 -4.22
CA ARG A 356 8.24 12.41 -5.66
C ARG A 356 7.41 13.43 -6.47
N HIS A 357 8.00 13.93 -7.56
CA HIS A 357 7.38 14.93 -8.43
C HIS A 357 6.08 14.44 -9.11
N GLU A 358 6.14 13.30 -9.78
CA GLU A 358 4.96 12.70 -10.43
C GLU A 358 4.16 11.90 -9.42
N SER A 359 2.90 12.28 -9.17
CA SER A 359 2.08 11.64 -8.15
C SER A 359 0.61 11.65 -8.54
N SER A 360 -0.14 10.63 -8.07
CA SER A 360 -1.59 10.53 -8.19
C SER A 360 -2.20 10.26 -6.81
N GLU A 361 -3.47 10.63 -6.59
CA GLU A 361 -4.15 10.34 -5.32
C GLU A 361 -4.17 8.85 -5.02
N ALA A 362 -4.37 8.00 -6.04
CA ALA A 362 -4.37 6.55 -5.87
C ALA A 362 -3.00 5.99 -5.43
N LEU A 363 -1.91 6.63 -5.86
CA LEU A 363 -0.56 6.28 -5.41
C LEU A 363 -0.33 6.77 -3.98
N ARG A 364 -0.66 8.03 -3.67
CA ARG A 364 -0.49 8.59 -2.32
C ARG A 364 -1.31 7.85 -1.26
N ARG A 365 -2.54 7.42 -1.58
CA ARG A 365 -3.33 6.56 -0.67
C ARG A 365 -2.59 5.29 -0.27
N ARG A 366 -1.93 4.61 -1.21
CA ARG A 366 -1.13 3.40 -0.90
C ARG A 366 0.12 3.74 -0.10
N GLN A 367 0.78 4.86 -0.40
CA GLN A 367 1.96 5.29 0.33
C GLN A 367 1.65 5.71 1.76
N TYR A 368 0.51 6.38 1.98
CA TYR A 368 0.01 6.69 3.30
C TYR A 368 -0.40 5.44 4.07
N ALA A 369 -1.06 4.46 3.42
CA ALA A 369 -1.33 3.16 4.02
C ALA A 369 -0.04 2.46 4.48
N LEU A 370 0.99 2.49 3.64
CA LEU A 370 2.30 1.91 3.94
C LEU A 370 2.99 2.66 5.08
N LEU A 371 2.91 3.99 5.13
CA LEU A 371 3.46 4.79 6.22
C LEU A 371 2.74 4.50 7.54
N LEU A 372 1.41 4.41 7.53
CA LEU A 372 0.64 4.03 8.71
C LEU A 372 1.00 2.62 9.17
N SER A 373 1.14 1.68 8.25
CA SER A 373 1.54 0.30 8.57
C SER A 373 2.96 0.26 9.15
N TYR A 374 3.88 1.08 8.64
CA TYR A 374 5.23 1.25 9.19
C TYR A 374 5.19 1.87 10.59
N LEU A 375 4.46 2.96 10.79
CA LEU A 375 4.38 3.63 12.09
C LEU A 375 3.75 2.70 13.13
N GLN A 376 2.70 1.96 12.78
CA GLN A 376 2.12 0.92 13.63
C GLN A 376 3.10 -0.22 13.91
N TYR A 377 3.88 -0.65 12.92
CA TYR A 377 4.94 -1.64 13.11
C TYR A 377 6.03 -1.12 14.05
N CYS A 378 6.34 0.17 14.01
CA CYS A 378 7.32 0.79 14.91
C CYS A 378 6.72 1.23 16.24
N TRP A 379 5.39 1.25 16.40
CA TRP A 379 4.78 1.65 17.66
C TRP A 379 5.00 0.62 18.76
N HIS A 380 5.10 1.14 19.98
CA HIS A 380 5.30 0.37 21.19
C HIS A 380 4.14 -0.62 21.38
N LEU A 381 4.46 -1.88 21.68
CA LEU A 381 3.48 -2.94 21.95
C LEU A 381 2.59 -2.69 23.20
N VAL A 382 2.76 -1.55 23.88
CA VAL A 382 2.34 -1.33 25.28
C VAL A 382 1.67 0.04 25.49
N ASP A 383 0.93 0.56 24.51
CA ASP A 383 0.08 1.74 24.77
C ASP A 383 -1.40 1.40 24.64
N SER A 384 -1.96 0.94 25.77
CA SER A 384 -3.32 1.18 26.28
C SER A 384 -3.64 0.13 27.35
N ASP A 385 -3.20 0.38 28.60
CA ASP A 385 -3.63 -0.23 29.88
C ASP A 385 -3.60 -1.76 30.07
N VAL A 386 -3.58 -2.58 29.02
CA VAL A 386 -3.70 -4.05 29.07
C VAL A 386 -2.34 -4.72 29.29
N SER A 387 -1.24 -4.10 28.87
CA SER A 387 0.11 -4.67 29.02
C SER A 387 0.76 -4.44 30.38
N MET A 388 0.27 -3.53 31.24
CA MET A 388 0.80 -3.43 32.60
C MET A 388 0.48 -4.69 33.43
N MET A 389 -0.66 -5.37 33.18
CA MET A 389 -0.92 -6.69 33.75
C MET A 389 0.04 -7.75 33.22
N ILE A 390 0.36 -7.73 31.93
CA ILE A 390 1.27 -8.69 31.28
C ILE A 390 2.70 -8.50 31.79
N LEU A 391 3.18 -7.25 31.89
CA LEU A 391 4.48 -6.89 32.46
C LEU A 391 4.58 -7.21 33.96
N GLN A 392 3.49 -7.03 34.72
CA GLN A 392 3.43 -7.46 36.13
C GLN A 392 3.47 -8.99 36.27
N PHE A 393 2.92 -9.74 35.31
CA PHE A 393 2.94 -11.20 35.33
C PHE A 393 4.37 -11.76 35.12
N PHE A 394 5.18 -11.12 34.27
CA PHE A 394 6.59 -11.48 34.07
C PHE A 394 7.52 -11.04 35.21
N SER A 395 7.08 -10.15 36.10
CA SER A 395 7.94 -9.59 37.16
C SER A 395 8.04 -10.48 38.42
N VAL A 396 7.42 -11.67 38.43
CA VAL A 396 7.25 -12.48 39.67
C VAL A 396 8.14 -13.73 39.72
N GLU A 397 8.73 -14.21 38.62
CA GLU A 397 9.54 -15.44 38.66
C GLU A 397 10.96 -15.21 38.11
N GLU A 398 11.92 -15.45 39.01
CA GLU A 398 13.38 -15.39 38.87
C GLU A 398 13.91 -15.66 37.45
N LEU A 399 14.14 -14.58 36.69
CA LEU A 399 15.01 -14.57 35.51
C LEU A 399 16.20 -13.65 35.80
N ASP A 400 17.40 -14.12 35.50
CA ASP A 400 18.69 -13.45 35.68
C ASP A 400 18.89 -12.28 34.65
N GLU A 401 17.82 -11.55 34.30
CA GLU A 401 17.63 -10.86 33.00
C GLU A 401 17.28 -9.34 33.06
N ASP A 402 17.72 -8.61 34.09
CA ASP A 402 17.52 -7.13 34.16
C ASP A 402 18.18 -6.33 32.99
N LEU A 403 18.99 -6.97 32.15
CA LEU A 403 19.75 -6.32 31.08
C LEU A 403 19.05 -6.30 29.71
N ASP A 404 18.20 -7.27 29.38
CA ASP A 404 17.67 -7.40 28.01
C ASP A 404 16.35 -6.64 27.79
N LEU A 405 15.49 -6.54 28.82
CA LEU A 405 14.24 -5.75 28.72
C LEU A 405 14.52 -4.25 28.67
N GLU A 406 15.43 -3.76 29.51
CA GLU A 406 15.86 -2.35 29.53
C GLU A 406 16.52 -1.95 28.21
N LYS A 407 17.24 -2.88 27.56
CA LYS A 407 17.83 -2.69 26.24
C LYS A 407 16.77 -2.59 25.14
N VAL A 408 15.74 -3.44 25.16
CA VAL A 408 14.63 -3.39 24.18
C VAL A 408 13.86 -2.07 24.29
N ASP A 409 13.61 -1.59 25.51
CA ASP A 409 12.94 -0.30 25.76
C ASP A 409 13.81 0.88 25.29
N LYS A 410 15.12 0.86 25.60
CA LYS A 410 16.08 1.85 25.09
C LYS A 410 16.14 1.87 23.56
N ASP A 411 16.22 0.71 22.91
CA ASP A 411 16.25 0.59 21.45
C ASP A 411 14.94 1.08 20.81
N GLN A 412 13.80 0.86 21.49
CA GLN A 412 12.48 1.33 21.06
C GLN A 412 12.35 2.85 21.19
N ALA A 413 12.76 3.43 22.32
CA ALA A 413 12.80 4.87 22.52
C ALA A 413 13.76 5.56 21.52
N GLU A 414 14.89 4.92 21.21
CA GLU A 414 15.80 5.40 20.17
C GLU A 414 15.14 5.39 18.79
N LEU A 415 14.43 4.31 18.43
CA LEU A 415 13.71 4.22 17.16
C LEU A 415 12.66 5.32 17.01
N GLU A 416 11.87 5.58 18.06
CA GLU A 416 10.87 6.65 18.07
C GLU A 416 11.52 8.03 17.90
N ARG A 417 12.62 8.29 18.60
CA ARG A 417 13.40 9.52 18.47
C ARG A 417 13.96 9.70 17.06
N LEU A 418 14.50 8.64 16.46
CA LEU A 418 15.03 8.65 15.09
C LEU A 418 13.92 8.84 14.05
N ASN A 419 12.78 8.17 14.21
CA ASN A 419 11.62 8.35 13.34
C ASN A 419 11.13 9.80 13.36
N PHE A 420 11.00 10.39 14.56
CA PHE A 420 10.64 11.80 14.71
C PHE A 420 11.66 12.72 14.01
N ALA A 421 12.96 12.48 14.20
CA ALA A 421 14.01 13.31 13.59
C ALA A 421 13.98 13.26 12.05
N VAL A 422 13.78 12.09 11.45
CA VAL A 422 13.67 11.94 9.98
C VAL A 422 12.47 12.70 9.44
N ILE A 423 11.29 12.47 10.03
CA ILE A 423 10.06 13.09 9.55
C ILE A 423 10.13 14.60 9.76
N ARG A 424 10.72 15.08 10.85
CA ARG A 424 10.90 16.52 11.09
C ARG A 424 11.83 17.17 10.06
N LYS A 425 12.93 16.52 9.68
CA LYS A 425 13.89 17.06 8.71
C LYS A 425 13.25 17.33 7.35
N GLU A 426 12.44 16.39 6.87
CA GLU A 426 11.65 16.52 5.63
C GLU A 426 10.23 17.06 5.91
N GLY A 427 9.99 17.56 7.13
CA GLY A 427 8.66 17.74 7.69
C GLY A 427 7.85 18.81 7.00
N GLN A 428 8.48 19.88 6.54
CA GLN A 428 7.77 20.98 5.88
C GLN A 428 7.13 20.54 4.55
N PRO A 429 7.88 20.07 3.53
CA PRO A 429 7.27 19.64 2.25
C PRO A 429 6.33 18.44 2.43
N PHE A 430 6.63 17.56 3.38
CA PHE A 430 5.77 16.42 3.69
C PHE A 430 4.43 16.86 4.30
N LEU A 431 4.46 17.72 5.32
CA LEU A 431 3.24 18.28 5.92
C LEU A 431 2.44 19.12 4.93
N ASP A 432 3.10 19.93 4.08
CA ASP A 432 2.43 20.68 3.01
C ASP A 432 1.60 19.76 2.13
N LYS A 433 2.18 18.62 1.75
CA LYS A 433 1.53 17.62 0.90
C LYS A 433 0.34 16.97 1.61
N VAL A 434 0.53 16.49 2.84
CA VAL A 434 -0.51 15.80 3.61
C VAL A 434 -1.66 16.75 3.96
N ILE A 435 -1.37 17.99 4.39
CA ILE A 435 -2.38 19.02 4.69
C ILE A 435 -3.17 19.38 3.43
N LYS A 436 -2.49 19.51 2.28
CA LYS A 436 -3.17 19.76 1.00
C LYS A 436 -4.12 18.62 0.67
N ASP A 437 -3.70 17.37 0.79
CA ASP A 437 -4.55 16.22 0.54
C ASP A 437 -5.71 16.12 1.56
N ALA A 438 -5.48 16.48 2.82
CA ALA A 438 -6.50 16.53 3.87
C ALA A 438 -7.53 17.66 3.70
N THR A 439 -7.24 18.68 2.91
CA THR A 439 -8.14 19.85 2.72
C THR A 439 -8.76 19.92 1.33
N GLN A 440 -8.07 19.43 0.30
CA GLN A 440 -8.45 19.58 -1.11
C GLN A 440 -8.59 18.26 -1.87
N GLY A 441 -8.22 17.13 -1.26
CA GLY A 441 -8.28 15.83 -1.92
C GLY A 441 -9.67 15.20 -1.94
N SER A 442 -9.85 14.13 -2.70
CA SER A 442 -11.05 13.27 -2.61
C SER A 442 -11.27 12.72 -1.20
N GLU A 443 -12.51 12.34 -0.84
CA GLU A 443 -12.86 11.84 0.50
C GLU A 443 -11.91 10.72 0.99
N LEU A 444 -11.55 9.79 0.10
CA LEU A 444 -10.66 8.68 0.46
C LEU A 444 -9.24 9.11 0.79
N ILE A 445 -8.66 10.05 0.02
CA ILE A 445 -7.32 10.57 0.34
C ILE A 445 -7.40 11.50 1.56
N ARG A 446 -8.49 12.25 1.72
CA ARG A 446 -8.74 13.12 2.88
C ARG A 446 -8.73 12.33 4.19
N THR A 447 -9.51 11.26 4.28
CA THR A 447 -9.52 10.34 5.43
C THR A 447 -8.13 9.77 5.70
N MET A 448 -7.44 9.30 4.66
CA MET A 448 -6.12 8.71 4.81
C MET A 448 -5.07 9.74 5.30
N SER A 449 -5.13 10.97 4.80
CA SER A 449 -4.25 12.05 5.24
C SER A 449 -4.51 12.43 6.70
N LEU A 450 -5.77 12.42 7.15
CA LEU A 450 -6.11 12.66 8.56
C LEU A 450 -5.52 11.58 9.47
N TYR A 451 -5.58 10.30 9.09
CA TYR A 451 -4.91 9.24 9.84
C TYR A 451 -3.38 9.40 9.86
N VAL A 452 -2.77 9.85 8.76
CA VAL A 452 -1.33 10.17 8.76
C VAL A 452 -1.05 11.29 9.76
N LEU A 453 -1.83 12.37 9.76
CA LEU A 453 -1.67 13.46 10.72
C LEU A 453 -1.87 12.98 12.17
N ASP A 454 -2.84 12.11 12.42
CA ASP A 454 -3.04 11.47 13.73
C ASP A 454 -1.78 10.74 14.19
N ALA A 455 -1.21 9.91 13.31
CA ALA A 455 -0.02 9.14 13.60
C ALA A 455 1.22 10.03 13.81
N LEU A 456 1.32 11.16 13.10
CA LEU A 456 2.38 12.15 13.33
C LEU A 456 2.27 12.82 14.69
N LEU A 457 1.06 13.17 15.13
CA LEU A 457 0.84 13.72 16.45
C LEU A 457 1.16 12.70 17.55
N ALA A 458 0.89 11.41 17.33
CA ALA A 458 1.22 10.36 18.28
C ALA A 458 2.74 10.30 18.61
N ILE A 459 3.61 10.55 17.62
CA ILE A 459 5.07 10.55 17.78
C ILE A 459 5.65 11.95 18.09
N ASP A 460 4.81 12.98 18.26
CA ASP A 460 5.26 14.37 18.41
C ASP A 460 5.77 14.68 19.82
N SER A 461 7.04 14.38 20.08
CA SER A 461 7.68 14.64 21.37
C SER A 461 7.90 16.14 21.65
N GLU A 462 8.13 16.95 20.61
CA GLU A 462 8.51 18.37 20.75
C GLU A 462 7.35 19.35 20.45
N LYS A 463 6.11 18.88 20.31
CA LYS A 463 4.95 19.69 19.88
C LYS A 463 5.15 20.39 18.53
N PHE A 464 6.03 19.86 17.69
CA PHE A 464 6.38 20.44 16.39
C PHE A 464 5.19 20.33 15.43
N PHE A 465 4.60 19.14 15.31
CA PHE A 465 3.48 18.90 14.41
C PHE A 465 2.24 19.67 14.85
N LEU A 466 1.93 19.67 16.16
CA LEU A 466 0.81 20.46 16.69
C LEU A 466 0.99 21.96 16.37
N GLY A 467 2.17 22.52 16.60
CA GLY A 467 2.46 23.93 16.29
C GLY A 467 2.31 24.25 14.80
N GLN A 468 2.72 23.34 13.91
CA GLN A 468 2.52 23.49 12.46
C GLN A 468 1.03 23.47 12.09
N LEU A 469 0.26 22.50 12.57
CA LEU A 469 -1.18 22.40 12.27
C LEU A 469 -1.95 23.63 12.79
N GLN A 470 -1.57 24.14 13.96
CA GLN A 470 -2.16 25.35 14.53
C GLN A 470 -1.81 26.61 13.71
N SER A 471 -0.53 26.85 13.43
CA SER A 471 -0.07 28.08 12.74
C SER A 471 -0.61 28.22 11.31
N ARG A 472 -0.89 27.09 10.65
CA ARG A 472 -1.45 27.03 9.29
C ARG A 472 -2.98 27.07 9.26
N GLY A 473 -3.63 27.15 10.42
CA GLY A 473 -5.10 27.16 10.52
C GLY A 473 -5.78 25.84 10.18
N PHE A 474 -5.03 24.73 10.09
CA PHE A 474 -5.58 23.43 9.70
C PHE A 474 -6.64 22.94 10.69
N LEU A 475 -6.37 23.05 12.00
CA LEU A 475 -7.31 22.64 13.04
C LEU A 475 -8.64 23.40 12.96
N ARG A 476 -8.60 24.68 12.59
CA ARG A 476 -9.81 25.48 12.38
C ARG A 476 -10.60 24.96 11.18
N THR A 477 -9.92 24.58 10.09
CA THR A 477 -10.56 23.96 8.93
C THR A 477 -11.25 22.64 9.29
N CYS A 478 -10.61 21.77 10.09
CA CYS A 478 -11.25 20.54 10.59
C CYS A 478 -12.50 20.83 11.43
N LEU A 479 -12.43 21.81 12.34
CA LEU A 479 -13.60 22.19 13.15
C LEU A 479 -14.74 22.74 12.29
N MET A 480 -14.44 23.56 11.27
CA MET A 480 -15.45 24.02 10.32
C MET A 480 -16.08 22.84 9.54
N SER A 481 -15.26 21.90 9.07
CA SER A 481 -15.72 20.67 8.39
C SER A 481 -16.66 19.84 9.26
N ILE A 482 -16.35 19.67 10.55
CA ILE A 482 -17.22 19.00 11.53
C ILE A 482 -18.57 19.72 11.66
N SER A 483 -18.58 21.05 11.78
CA SER A 483 -19.83 21.81 11.90
C SER A 483 -20.65 21.84 10.61
N ASP A 484 -19.99 21.87 9.46
CA ASP A 484 -20.61 21.91 8.14
C ASP A 484 -21.08 20.53 7.66
N PHE A 485 -20.74 19.47 8.40
CA PHE A 485 -21.14 18.10 8.09
C PHE A 485 -22.66 18.02 7.91
N SER A 486 -23.08 17.58 6.73
CA SER A 486 -24.49 17.42 6.39
C SER A 486 -24.75 16.08 5.72
N TYR A 487 -25.87 15.48 6.09
CA TYR A 487 -26.30 14.21 5.53
C TYR A 487 -27.24 14.48 4.36
N GLN A 488 -26.76 14.31 3.13
CA GLN A 488 -27.52 14.64 1.93
C GLN A 488 -28.23 13.46 1.25
N ASP A 489 -28.03 12.23 1.71
CA ASP A 489 -28.59 11.07 1.02
C ASP A 489 -28.89 9.92 1.98
N GLY A 490 -30.01 9.22 1.81
CA GLY A 490 -30.62 8.29 2.77
C GLY A 490 -29.83 7.03 3.14
N GLY A 491 -28.60 7.15 3.65
CA GLY A 491 -27.83 6.14 4.37
C GLY A 491 -27.27 4.98 3.59
N HIS A 492 -27.64 4.78 2.35
CA HIS A 492 -27.26 3.56 1.63
C HIS A 492 -26.19 3.77 0.56
N SER A 493 -25.63 4.98 0.40
CA SER A 493 -24.59 5.26 -0.58
C SER A 493 -23.17 5.11 -0.03
N ILE A 494 -22.26 4.59 -0.85
CA ILE A 494 -20.83 4.44 -0.54
C ILE A 494 -20.16 5.79 -0.24
N THR A 495 -20.65 6.87 -0.86
CA THR A 495 -20.22 8.25 -0.62
C THR A 495 -20.54 8.71 0.79
N THR A 496 -21.72 8.37 1.31
CA THR A 496 -22.11 8.66 2.70
C THR A 496 -21.19 7.97 3.71
N MET A 497 -20.78 6.72 3.44
CA MET A 497 -19.83 6.01 4.30
C MET A 497 -18.46 6.69 4.30
N GLN A 498 -17.97 7.11 3.13
CA GLN A 498 -16.69 7.80 3.02
C GLN A 498 -16.67 9.11 3.81
N HIS A 499 -17.73 9.92 3.71
CA HIS A 499 -17.87 11.16 4.47
C HIS A 499 -17.91 10.92 5.99
N LEU A 500 -18.59 9.85 6.45
CA LEU A 500 -18.61 9.47 7.87
C LEU A 500 -17.23 9.03 8.37
N CYS A 501 -16.50 8.21 7.61
CA CYS A 501 -15.12 7.85 7.96
C CYS A 501 -14.21 9.08 8.01
N THR A 502 -14.43 10.07 7.15
CA THR A 502 -13.68 11.33 7.23
C THR A 502 -14.00 12.10 8.51
N LEU A 503 -15.28 12.23 8.86
CA LEU A 503 -15.71 12.88 10.10
C LEU A 503 -15.12 12.17 11.33
N GLU A 504 -15.14 10.85 11.35
CA GLU A 504 -14.50 10.03 12.38
C GLU A 504 -12.99 10.34 12.47
N ALA A 505 -12.28 10.39 11.33
CA ALA A 505 -10.86 10.69 11.31
C ALA A 505 -10.56 12.12 11.82
N GLU A 506 -11.42 13.10 11.54
CA GLU A 506 -11.32 14.46 12.09
C GLU A 506 -11.49 14.45 13.61
N LEU A 507 -12.50 13.73 14.13
CA LEU A 507 -12.75 13.60 15.56
C LEU A 507 -11.62 12.85 16.29
N SER A 508 -11.10 11.77 15.69
CA SER A 508 -9.95 11.03 16.22
C SER A 508 -8.71 11.91 16.30
N LEU A 509 -8.47 12.78 15.31
CA LEU A 509 -7.38 13.75 15.37
C LEU A 509 -7.53 14.72 16.55
N LEU A 510 -8.74 15.23 16.81
CA LEU A 510 -9.01 16.10 17.96
C LEU A 510 -8.77 15.36 19.28
N LEU A 511 -9.21 14.11 19.37
CA LEU A 511 -8.95 13.25 20.51
C LEU A 511 -7.48 13.03 20.74
N ARG A 512 -6.71 12.72 19.69
CA ARG A 512 -5.26 12.54 19.76
C ARG A 512 -4.58 13.77 20.33
N ILE A 513 -4.99 14.96 19.90
CA ILE A 513 -4.49 16.22 20.47
C ILE A 513 -4.82 16.33 21.96
N SER A 514 -6.05 15.98 22.34
CA SER A 514 -6.47 16.03 23.74
C SER A 514 -5.67 15.09 24.65
N HIS A 515 -5.42 13.86 24.19
CA HIS A 515 -4.72 12.85 24.96
C HIS A 515 -3.20 13.07 24.96
N LYS A 516 -2.58 13.28 23.79
CA LYS A 516 -1.12 13.39 23.66
C LYS A 516 -0.54 14.61 24.38
N TYR A 517 -1.25 15.75 24.33
CA TYR A 517 -0.75 17.01 24.89
C TYR A 517 -1.48 17.43 26.18
N GLY A 518 -2.37 16.59 26.70
CA GLY A 518 -3.14 16.79 27.92
C GLY A 518 -3.86 18.15 27.97
N LYS A 519 -3.78 18.82 29.13
CA LYS A 519 -4.39 20.14 29.36
C LYS A 519 -4.00 21.17 28.28
N SER A 520 -2.76 21.14 27.79
CA SER A 520 -2.29 22.11 26.78
C SER A 520 -2.93 21.91 25.40
N GLY A 521 -3.12 20.66 24.97
CA GLY A 521 -3.81 20.36 23.71
C GLY A 521 -5.29 20.72 23.77
N LEU A 522 -5.94 20.41 24.88
CA LEU A 522 -7.33 20.78 25.10
C LEU A 522 -7.56 22.30 25.13
N GLN A 523 -6.67 23.07 25.78
CA GLN A 523 -6.73 24.53 25.76
C GLN A 523 -6.65 25.10 24.35
N VAL A 524 -5.78 24.55 23.49
CA VAL A 524 -5.70 24.94 22.07
C VAL A 524 -7.04 24.70 21.37
N LEU A 525 -7.64 23.53 21.54
CA LEU A 525 -8.92 23.20 20.90
C LEU A 525 -10.07 24.08 21.40
N ILE A 526 -10.18 24.30 22.72
CA ILE A 526 -11.20 25.17 23.32
C ILE A 526 -11.04 26.62 22.85
N SER A 527 -9.80 27.11 22.74
CA SER A 527 -9.54 28.48 22.25
C SER A 527 -10.03 28.70 20.82
N MET A 528 -10.19 27.62 20.04
CA MET A 528 -10.74 27.63 18.68
C MET A 528 -12.25 27.37 18.63
N GLY A 529 -12.93 27.27 19.77
CA GLY A 529 -14.38 27.02 19.83
C GLY A 529 -14.77 25.58 19.48
N SER A 530 -13.92 24.59 19.75
CA SER A 530 -14.15 23.19 19.39
C SER A 530 -15.52 22.67 19.82
N LEU A 531 -15.99 22.99 21.02
CA LEU A 531 -17.29 22.53 21.51
C LEU A 531 -18.46 23.14 20.73
N GLN A 532 -18.34 24.39 20.29
CA GLN A 532 -19.38 25.04 19.47
C GLN A 532 -19.52 24.33 18.11
N HIS A 533 -18.39 23.98 17.50
CA HIS A 533 -18.37 23.25 16.23
C HIS A 533 -18.90 21.81 16.37
N ILE A 534 -18.50 21.09 17.41
CA ILE A 534 -19.00 19.74 17.69
C ILE A 534 -20.50 19.76 18.00
N SER A 535 -20.98 20.76 18.76
CA SER A 535 -22.40 20.96 19.06
C SER A 535 -23.24 21.21 17.80
N ALA A 536 -22.67 21.89 16.80
CA ALA A 536 -23.32 22.14 15.52
C ALA A 536 -23.30 20.92 14.57
N CYS A 537 -22.57 19.85 14.89
CA CYS A 537 -22.42 18.69 14.03
C CYS A 537 -23.75 17.93 13.87
N LYS A 538 -24.28 17.90 12.64
CA LYS A 538 -25.58 17.29 12.36
C LYS A 538 -25.59 15.76 12.50
N ALA A 539 -24.42 15.12 12.55
CA ALA A 539 -24.30 13.67 12.73
C ALA A 539 -24.88 13.18 14.07
N LEU A 540 -24.91 14.04 15.10
CA LEU A 540 -25.46 13.71 16.43
C LEU A 540 -26.97 13.42 16.41
N TYR A 541 -27.69 13.94 15.41
CA TYR A 541 -29.15 13.80 15.27
C TYR A 541 -29.59 12.56 14.47
N LEU A 542 -28.66 11.71 14.02
CA LEU A 542 -29.02 10.45 13.35
C LEU A 542 -29.85 9.56 14.30
N PRO A 543 -30.96 8.94 13.89
CA PRO A 543 -31.73 8.07 14.77
C PRO A 543 -30.95 6.78 15.11
N MET A 544 -30.84 6.43 16.40
CA MET A 544 -30.46 5.07 16.81
C MET A 544 -31.65 4.16 16.51
N LYS A 545 -31.61 3.39 15.41
CA LYS A 545 -32.66 2.38 15.19
C LYS A 545 -32.40 1.18 16.08
N HIS A 546 -33.43 0.78 16.83
CA HIS A 546 -33.43 -0.45 17.62
C HIS A 546 -33.12 -1.69 16.77
N LEU A 547 -32.36 -2.62 17.34
CA LEU A 547 -32.27 -4.01 16.90
C LEU A 547 -33.68 -4.61 16.82
N ALA A 548 -34.24 -4.69 15.61
CA ALA A 548 -35.22 -5.72 15.32
C ALA A 548 -34.43 -6.98 14.89
N PRO A 549 -34.72 -8.17 15.43
CA PRO A 549 -34.08 -9.39 14.99
C PRO A 549 -34.65 -9.72 13.61
N ARG A 550 -34.00 -9.23 12.55
CA ARG A 550 -34.26 -9.68 11.19
C ARG A 550 -32.99 -10.30 10.63
N ILE A 551 -33.08 -11.62 10.56
CA ILE A 551 -32.19 -12.57 9.92
C ILE A 551 -31.59 -11.99 8.64
N GLY A 552 -30.25 -11.90 8.63
CA GLY A 552 -29.41 -11.78 7.45
C GLY A 552 -29.30 -10.37 6.85
N ARG A 553 -28.11 -9.77 6.99
CA ARG A 553 -27.53 -8.67 6.17
C ARG A 553 -27.56 -7.21 6.67
N ASN A 554 -27.79 -6.89 7.96
CA ASN A 554 -27.78 -5.48 8.42
C ASN A 554 -26.89 -5.19 9.67
N TYR A 555 -25.69 -5.77 9.79
CA TYR A 555 -24.72 -5.35 10.82
C TYR A 555 -24.11 -3.95 10.58
N VAL A 556 -24.22 -3.40 9.37
CA VAL A 556 -23.48 -2.20 8.93
C VAL A 556 -24.15 -0.88 9.35
N ASP A 557 -25.41 -0.88 9.80
CA ASP A 557 -26.19 0.36 10.03
C ASP A 557 -26.14 0.86 11.49
N VAL A 558 -26.00 -0.04 12.47
CA VAL A 558 -25.91 0.28 13.92
C VAL A 558 -24.55 0.91 14.28
N ASP A 559 -23.47 0.54 13.58
CA ASP A 559 -22.13 1.07 13.80
C ASP A 559 -21.98 2.56 13.44
N ARG A 560 -22.80 3.09 12.52
CA ARG A 560 -22.54 4.39 11.87
C ARG A 560 -22.65 5.59 12.79
N LYS A 561 -23.63 5.62 13.69
CA LYS A 561 -23.76 6.69 14.69
C LYS A 561 -22.72 6.51 15.80
N ARG A 562 -22.45 5.27 16.19
CA ARG A 562 -21.49 4.93 17.26
C ARG A 562 -20.06 5.33 16.90
N LEU A 563 -19.67 5.21 15.62
CA LEU A 563 -18.41 5.72 15.08
C LEU A 563 -18.18 7.23 15.33
N VAL A 564 -19.24 8.02 15.42
CA VAL A 564 -19.17 9.47 15.65
C VAL A 564 -19.44 9.83 17.11
N THR A 565 -20.40 9.16 17.74
CA THR A 565 -20.80 9.45 19.13
C THR A 565 -19.70 9.07 20.12
N ALA A 566 -19.06 7.91 19.98
CA ALA A 566 -18.00 7.47 20.89
C ALA A 566 -16.85 8.49 20.96
N PRO A 567 -16.24 8.93 19.84
CA PRO A 567 -15.15 9.88 19.93
C PRO A 567 -15.58 11.26 20.44
N ILE A 568 -16.81 11.70 20.18
CA ILE A 568 -17.35 12.95 20.77
C ILE A 568 -17.45 12.83 22.29
N LEU A 569 -18.01 11.73 22.81
CA LEU A 569 -18.14 11.54 24.26
C LEU A 569 -16.78 11.40 24.94
N ARG A 570 -15.81 10.70 24.33
CA ARG A 570 -14.42 10.65 24.82
C ARG A 570 -13.80 12.04 24.89
N TYR A 571 -14.09 12.89 23.90
CA TYR A 571 -13.59 14.27 23.87
C TYR A 571 -14.21 15.12 24.97
N LEU A 572 -15.53 15.04 25.16
CA LEU A 572 -16.22 15.72 26.27
C LEU A 572 -15.68 15.25 27.62
N PHE A 573 -15.45 13.96 27.76
CA PHE A 573 -14.86 13.41 28.98
C PHE A 573 -13.44 13.91 29.20
N SER A 574 -12.62 14.02 28.15
CA SER A 574 -11.26 14.56 28.29
C SER A 574 -11.25 16.04 28.67
N LEU A 575 -12.25 16.84 28.28
CA LEU A 575 -12.42 18.22 28.76
C LEU A 575 -12.56 18.32 30.29
N THR A 576 -13.15 17.30 30.92
CA THR A 576 -13.29 17.28 32.40
C THR A 576 -11.94 17.25 33.12
N SER A 577 -10.87 16.79 32.46
CA SER A 577 -9.51 16.76 33.04
C SER A 577 -8.90 18.16 33.22
N ILE A 578 -9.44 19.18 32.55
CA ILE A 578 -8.97 20.57 32.67
C ILE A 578 -9.52 21.21 33.95
N VAL A 579 -10.67 20.75 34.41
CA VAL A 579 -11.36 21.28 35.58
C VAL A 579 -10.74 20.65 36.81
N ASP A 580 -10.03 21.44 37.62
CA ASP A 580 -9.49 20.94 38.88
C ASP A 580 -10.64 20.61 39.83
N ALA A 581 -10.49 19.54 40.63
CA ALA A 581 -11.57 19.01 41.48
C ALA A 581 -12.17 20.04 42.45
N SER A 582 -11.42 21.11 42.77
CA SER A 582 -11.85 22.24 43.59
C SER A 582 -12.73 23.27 42.87
N GLU A 583 -12.67 23.33 41.54
CA GLU A 583 -13.44 24.28 40.71
C GLU A 583 -14.74 23.69 40.15
N LEU A 584 -14.98 22.38 40.32
CA LEU A 584 -16.18 21.67 39.85
C LEU A 584 -17.48 22.23 40.45
N PHE A 585 -17.41 22.74 41.69
CA PHE A 585 -18.56 23.32 42.37
C PHE A 585 -18.77 24.81 42.04
N GLU A 586 -17.84 25.45 41.35
CA GLU A 586 -18.03 26.83 40.91
C GLU A 586 -18.70 26.87 39.54
N VAL A 587 -19.95 27.35 39.53
CA VAL A 587 -20.73 27.77 38.34
C VAL A 587 -19.95 28.76 37.43
N LYS A 588 -18.77 29.23 37.86
CA LYS A 588 -17.89 30.15 37.15
C LYS A 588 -16.98 29.47 36.11
N ASN A 589 -16.71 28.17 36.18
CA ASN A 589 -15.83 27.55 35.20
C ASN A 589 -16.50 27.51 33.81
N LYS A 590 -15.86 28.18 32.84
CA LYS A 590 -16.38 28.31 31.47
C LYS A 590 -16.54 26.96 30.77
N VAL A 591 -15.61 26.02 31.00
CA VAL A 591 -15.62 24.70 30.35
C VAL A 591 -16.78 23.85 30.87
N VAL A 592 -16.99 23.82 32.20
CA VAL A 592 -18.13 23.12 32.84
C VAL A 592 -19.46 23.62 32.26
N ARG A 593 -19.62 24.95 32.13
CA ARG A 593 -20.83 25.56 31.57
C ARG A 593 -21.05 25.14 30.12
N GLU A 594 -20.01 25.22 29.30
CA GLU A 594 -20.07 24.85 27.89
C GLU A 594 -20.44 23.36 27.72
N VAL A 595 -19.87 22.46 28.54
CA VAL A 595 -20.23 21.04 28.56
C VAL A 595 -21.69 20.83 29.00
N MET A 596 -22.16 21.55 30.03
CA MET A 596 -23.57 21.49 30.43
C MET A 596 -24.53 21.98 29.34
N GLU A 597 -24.16 23.04 28.62
CA GLU A 597 -24.92 23.54 27.48
C GLU A 597 -24.97 22.50 26.35
N PHE A 598 -23.86 21.80 26.10
CA PHE A 598 -23.82 20.69 25.15
C PHE A 598 -24.78 19.57 25.54
N ILE A 599 -24.73 19.10 26.80
CA ILE A 599 -25.60 18.02 27.30
C ILE A 599 -27.07 18.41 27.16
N LYS A 600 -27.43 19.63 27.58
CA LYS A 600 -28.80 20.15 27.47
C LYS A 600 -29.26 20.25 26.00
N GLY A 601 -28.38 20.67 25.10
CA GLY A 601 -28.67 20.75 23.66
C GLY A 601 -28.90 19.39 23.01
N HIS A 602 -28.33 18.31 23.58
CA HIS A 602 -28.36 16.96 23.02
C HIS A 602 -29.03 15.94 23.92
N GLN A 603 -29.98 16.35 24.77
CA GLN A 603 -30.62 15.49 25.77
C GLN A 603 -31.10 14.13 25.23
N ILE A 604 -31.71 14.12 24.03
CA ILE A 604 -32.21 12.91 23.37
C ILE A 604 -31.10 11.85 23.18
N LEU A 605 -29.87 12.28 22.87
CA LEU A 605 -28.73 11.37 22.70
C LEU A 605 -28.36 10.69 24.02
N PHE A 606 -28.31 11.46 25.11
CA PHE A 606 -27.98 10.96 26.45
C PHE A 606 -29.07 10.01 26.96
N ASP A 607 -30.33 10.38 26.78
CA ASP A 607 -31.47 9.54 27.14
C ASP A 607 -31.46 8.21 26.35
N GLN A 608 -31.14 8.26 25.05
CA GLN A 608 -31.05 7.05 24.21
C GLN A 608 -29.95 6.09 24.68
N ILE A 609 -28.77 6.60 25.06
CA ILE A 609 -27.65 5.77 25.52
C ILE A 609 -27.97 5.14 26.88
N LEU A 610 -28.58 5.91 27.79
CA LEU A 610 -28.93 5.42 29.13
C LEU A 610 -30.12 4.44 29.14
N GLN A 611 -30.91 4.40 28.07
CA GLN A 611 -32.02 3.45 27.91
C GLN A 611 -31.59 2.11 27.30
N GLU A 612 -30.34 1.95 26.85
CA GLU A 612 -29.82 0.66 26.40
C GLU A 612 -29.71 -0.31 27.59
N ASP A 613 -30.17 -1.56 27.40
CA ASP A 613 -30.11 -2.57 28.45
C ASP A 613 -28.65 -3.07 28.60
N PRO A 614 -28.01 -2.90 29.78
CA PRO A 614 -26.63 -3.31 29.99
C PRO A 614 -26.44 -4.84 29.93
N LEU A 615 -27.51 -5.64 30.05
CA LEU A 615 -27.43 -7.10 29.99
C LEU A 615 -27.27 -7.64 28.57
N ASP A 616 -27.76 -6.91 27.56
CA ASP A 616 -27.69 -7.26 26.14
C ASP A 616 -26.68 -6.37 25.36
N ALA A 617 -25.91 -5.55 26.07
CA ALA A 617 -25.01 -4.55 25.49
C ALA A 617 -23.67 -5.13 25.01
N ASP A 618 -23.21 -4.69 23.83
CA ASP A 618 -21.84 -4.95 23.38
C ASP A 618 -20.82 -4.07 24.12
N VAL A 619 -19.52 -4.38 23.96
CA VAL A 619 -18.42 -3.66 24.64
C VAL A 619 -18.46 -2.14 24.39
N LEU A 620 -18.80 -1.73 23.17
CA LEU A 620 -18.87 -0.32 22.79
C LEU A 620 -20.06 0.39 23.44
N SER A 621 -21.20 -0.29 23.56
CA SER A 621 -22.40 0.22 24.24
C SER A 621 -22.14 0.43 25.72
N LEU A 622 -21.46 -0.51 26.37
CA LEU A 622 -21.03 -0.37 27.77
C LEU A 622 -20.06 0.80 27.96
N GLU A 623 -19.13 1.01 27.02
CA GLU A 623 -18.23 2.17 27.04
C GLU A 623 -19.02 3.50 26.92
N LEU A 624 -20.00 3.57 26.02
CA LEU A 624 -20.84 4.76 25.86
C LEU A 624 -21.63 5.08 27.14
N ILE A 625 -22.24 4.07 27.77
CA ILE A 625 -22.93 4.22 29.06
C ILE A 625 -21.95 4.72 30.13
N TYR A 626 -20.76 4.11 30.22
CA TYR A 626 -19.72 4.53 31.15
C TYR A 626 -19.31 5.99 30.95
N LEU A 627 -19.07 6.41 29.71
CA LEU A 627 -18.70 7.79 29.37
C LEU A 627 -19.81 8.77 29.76
N VAL A 628 -21.07 8.46 29.45
CA VAL A 628 -22.22 9.31 29.81
C VAL A 628 -22.36 9.45 31.32
N VAL A 629 -22.36 8.34 32.06
CA VAL A 629 -22.51 8.35 33.52
C VAL A 629 -21.34 9.11 34.17
N SER A 630 -20.12 8.88 33.68
CA SER A 630 -18.93 9.55 34.19
C SER A 630 -18.93 11.05 33.90
N LEU A 631 -19.43 11.47 32.74
CA LEU A 631 -19.58 12.88 32.38
C LEU A 631 -20.61 13.57 33.29
N LEU A 632 -21.80 12.97 33.44
CA LEU A 632 -22.89 13.49 34.29
C LEU A 632 -22.53 13.50 35.78
N SER A 633 -21.64 12.61 36.22
CA SER A 633 -21.19 12.57 37.62
C SER A 633 -20.16 13.66 37.94
N LYS A 634 -19.39 14.10 36.92
CA LYS A 634 -18.34 15.11 37.09
C LYS A 634 -18.84 16.54 36.96
N VAL A 635 -19.86 16.78 36.15
CA VAL A 635 -20.37 18.09 35.76
C VAL A 635 -21.73 18.32 36.41
#